data_AF-A0A4Q3VS45-F1
#
_entry.id   AF-A0A4Q3VS45-F1
#
_cell.length_a   1.000
_cell.length_b   1.000
_cell.length_c   1.000
_cell.angle_alpha   90.00
_cell.angle_beta   90.00
_cell.angle_gamma   90.00
#
_symmetry.space_group_name_H-M   'P 1'
#
loop_
_entity.id
_entity.type
_entity.pdbx_description
1 polymer ?
#
loop_
_entity_poly.entity_id
_entity_poly.type
_entity_poly.pdbx_seq_one_letter_code
_entity_poly.pdbx_strand_id
1 'polypeptide(L)' 'GGSTQENLEKFGGDTPMGRPGQPAELGPVFVLLASQESSYATGQVYGASGGGGNP' A
#
# COMPACT_ATOMS: atom_id res chain seq x y z
N GLY A 1 14.10 -20.37 3.34
CA GLY A 1 13.79 -18.98 2.98
C GLY A 1 12.33 -18.74 3.28
N GLY A 2 12.04 -17.89 4.26
CA GLY A 2 10.70 -17.58 4.76
C GLY A 2 10.83 -16.81 6.06
N SER A 3 9.91 -15.87 6.31
CA SER A 3 9.86 -15.15 7.60
C SER A 3 9.58 -16.12 8.75
N THR A 4 10.07 -15.80 9.95
CA THR A 4 9.72 -16.54 11.16
C THR A 4 8.22 -16.41 11.46
N GLN A 5 7.65 -17.41 12.15
CA GLN A 5 6.24 -17.39 12.57
C GLN A 5 5.89 -16.10 13.36
N GLU A 6 6.76 -15.72 14.28
CA GLU A 6 6.63 -14.49 15.08
C GLU A 6 6.57 -13.22 14.20
N ASN A 7 7.37 -13.16 13.15
CA ASN A 7 7.36 -12.01 12.23
C ASN A 7 6.09 -11.95 11.38
N LEU A 8 5.50 -13.10 11.04
CA LEU A 8 4.22 -13.16 10.33
C LEU A 8 3.06 -12.69 11.21
N GLU A 9 3.06 -13.08 12.48
CA GLU A 9 2.03 -12.66 13.45
C GLU A 9 2.07 -11.16 13.74
N LYS A 10 3.26 -10.56 13.73
CA LYS A 10 3.47 -9.12 13.98
C LYS A 10 3.41 -8.27 12.72
N PHE A 11 3.30 -8.88 11.53
CA PHE A 11 3.47 -8.18 10.25
C PHE A 11 2.43 -7.06 10.08
N GLY A 12 2.90 -5.84 9.79
CA GLY A 12 2.06 -4.67 9.55
C GLY A 12 1.47 -4.02 10.80
N GLY A 13 1.72 -4.58 12.00
CA GLY A 13 1.28 -4.02 13.28
C GLY A 13 1.96 -2.70 13.65
N ASP A 14 3.10 -2.39 13.02
CA ASP A 14 3.88 -1.16 13.16
C ASP A 14 3.38 -0.01 12.27
N THR A 15 2.49 -0.29 11.31
CA THR A 15 1.85 0.75 10.51
C THR A 15 0.85 1.55 11.37
N PRO A 16 0.57 2.83 11.05
CA PRO A 16 -0.49 3.58 11.74
C PRO A 16 -1.87 2.93 11.67
N MET A 17 -2.16 2.15 10.63
CA MET A 17 -3.38 1.34 10.54
C MET A 17 -3.35 0.07 11.41
N GLY A 18 -2.20 -0.28 11.99
CA GLY A 18 -2.03 -1.41 12.92
C GLY A 18 -2.26 -2.78 12.30
N ARG A 19 -2.27 -2.88 10.96
CA ARG A 19 -2.53 -4.11 10.23
C ARG A 19 -1.83 -4.11 8.87
N PRO A 20 -1.57 -5.29 8.29
CA PRO A 20 -1.09 -5.34 6.91
C PRO A 20 -2.21 -4.95 5.94
N GLY A 21 -1.80 -4.27 4.86
CA GLY A 21 -2.68 -4.02 3.73
C GLY A 21 -3.04 -5.32 3.01
N GLN A 22 -4.28 -5.42 2.56
CA GLN A 22 -4.75 -6.54 1.75
C GLN A 22 -4.63 -6.20 0.26
N PRO A 23 -4.39 -7.19 -0.63
CA PRO A 23 -4.24 -6.93 -2.07
C PRO A 23 -5.42 -6.16 -2.69
N ALA A 24 -6.63 -6.40 -2.19
CA ALA A 24 -7.84 -5.71 -2.64
C ALA A 24 -7.78 -4.18 -2.40
N GLU A 25 -7.01 -3.71 -1.43
CA GLU A 25 -6.88 -2.28 -1.10
C GLU A 25 -5.97 -1.53 -2.08
N LEU A 26 -5.09 -2.25 -2.80
CA LEU A 26 -4.21 -1.65 -3.82
C LEU A 26 -4.90 -1.51 -5.19
N GLY A 27 -5.84 -2.40 -5.50
CA GLY A 27 -6.54 -2.42 -6.79
C GLY A 27 -7.11 -1.06 -7.23
N PRO A 28 -7.84 -0.34 -6.36
CA PRO A 28 -8.40 0.97 -6.71
C PRO A 28 -7.37 2.02 -7.14
N VAL A 29 -6.14 1.99 -6.60
CA VAL A 29 -5.07 2.93 -6.98
C VAL A 29 -4.70 2.75 -8.45
N PHE A 30 -4.57 1.51 -8.92
CA PHE A 30 -4.28 1.23 -10.33
C PHE A 30 -5.44 1.65 -11.25
N VAL A 31 -6.68 1.42 -10.81
CA VAL A 31 -7.87 1.84 -11.56
C VAL A 31 -7.91 3.36 -11.69
N LEU A 32 -7.62 4.09 -10.61
CA LEU A 32 -7.52 5.55 -10.64
C LEU A 32 -6.44 6.02 -11.61
N LEU A 33 -5.24 5.43 -11.58
CA LEU A 33 -4.16 5.83 -12.48
C LEU A 33 -4.45 5.53 -13.96
N ALA A 34 -5.27 4.52 -14.24
CA ALA A 34 -5.76 4.22 -15.59
C ALA A 34 -6.98 5.05 -16.01
N SER A 35 -7.65 5.72 -15.07
CA SER A 35 -8.85 6.55 -15.31
C SER A 35 -8.50 7.85 -16.03
N GLN A 36 -9.47 8.40 -16.77
CA GLN A 36 -9.37 9.74 -17.38
C GLN A 36 -9.25 10.86 -16.33
N GLU A 37 -9.63 10.59 -15.08
CA GLU A 37 -9.44 11.52 -13.95
C GLU A 37 -7.96 11.77 -13.68
N SER A 38 -7.09 10.82 -14.03
CA SER A 38 -5.63 10.93 -13.91
C SER A 38 -4.97 11.53 -15.16
N SER A 39 -5.70 12.26 -16.00
CA SER A 39 -5.20 12.76 -17.31
C SER A 39 -3.93 13.64 -17.24
N TYR A 40 -3.61 14.21 -16.08
CA TYR A 40 -2.39 15.00 -15.86
C TYR A 40 -1.40 14.37 -14.86
N ALA A 41 -1.69 13.16 -14.37
CA ALA A 41 -0.84 12.43 -13.45
C ALA A 41 0.14 11.53 -14.22
N THR A 42 1.31 12.06 -14.56
CA THR A 42 2.38 11.32 -15.24
C THR A 42 3.71 11.45 -14.50
N GLY A 43 4.52 10.37 -14.53
CA GLY A 43 5.84 10.31 -13.89
C GLY A 43 5.82 10.28 -12.35
N GLN A 44 4.65 10.10 -11.73
CA GLN A 44 4.49 10.12 -10.27
C GLN A 44 4.64 8.72 -9.66
N VAL A 45 5.06 8.68 -8.39
CA VAL A 45 5.07 7.46 -7.57
C VAL A 45 3.97 7.57 -6.53
N TYR A 46 2.98 6.67 -6.60
CA TYR A 46 1.85 6.63 -5.66
C TYR A 46 2.04 5.52 -4.64
N GLY A 47 2.18 5.90 -3.38
CA GLY A 47 2.34 4.97 -2.24
C GLY A 47 1.01 4.61 -1.59
N ALA A 48 0.86 3.34 -1.18
CA ALA A 48 -0.25 2.84 -0.38
C ALA A 48 0.29 1.98 0.77
N SER A 49 0.61 2.65 1.87
CA SER A 49 1.49 2.15 2.94
C SER A 49 0.84 2.14 4.34
N GLY A 50 -0.50 2.18 4.40
CA GLY A 50 -1.24 2.07 5.67
C GLY A 50 -0.99 3.23 6.64
N GLY A 51 -0.67 4.42 6.11
CA GLY A 51 -0.31 5.62 6.89
C GLY A 51 1.18 5.76 7.20
N GLY A 52 1.99 4.74 6.92
CA GLY A 52 3.46 4.86 6.99
C GLY A 52 4.04 5.56 5.75
N GLY A 53 5.24 6.12 5.85
CA GLY A 53 5.89 6.83 4.74
C GLY A 53 5.99 8.33 5.03
N ASN A 54 7.21 8.85 4.93
CA ASN A 54 7.48 10.29 4.94
C ASN A 54 7.05 10.91 3.59
N PRO A 55 6.79 12.23 3.51
CA PRO A 55 6.42 12.88 2.26
C PRO A 55 7.45 12.64 1.14
#